data_AF-A0A840MWL4-F1
#
_entry.id   AF-A0A840MWL4-F1
#
_cell.length_a   1.000
_cell.length_b   1.000
_cell.length_c   1.000
_cell.angle_alpha   90.00
_cell.angle_beta   90.00
_cell.angle_gamma   90.00
#
_symmetry.space_group_name_H-M   'P 1'
#
loop_
_entity.id
_entity.type
_entity.pdbx_description
1 polymer ?
#
loop_
_entity_poly.entity_id
_entity_poly.type
_entity_poly.pdbx_seq_one_letter_code
_entity_poly.pdbx_strand_id
1 'polypeptide(L)'
;MSAALDTIAAPSKTAGRARTLADLLTARGLDAANIVAIRNTLHADDMSRDFRTLADVVEANALPMLDRMQDGPRIAHDALVLSFAALDDGRARLTGFRRFLMRREGIVPTDIVYDYDAAHLLHAFIARAATPVFYDTFDEAGLDDLIEQLVVQWPQPLERHIVDANDPRLIVAAGEPKLNHVTR
;
A
#
# COMPACT_ATOMS: atom_id res chain seq x y z
N MET A 1 53.25 15.27 -37.50
CA MET A 1 51.88 15.81 -37.35
C MET A 1 51.10 14.87 -36.42
N SER A 2 50.28 15.47 -35.57
CA SER A 2 49.82 15.02 -34.25
C SER A 2 49.13 13.66 -34.15
N ALA A 3 49.33 13.04 -32.98
CA ALA A 3 48.47 12.04 -32.37
C ALA A 3 47.24 12.70 -31.71
N ALA A 4 46.10 12.02 -31.74
CA ALA A 4 44.99 12.12 -30.77
C ALA A 4 44.10 10.88 -30.98
N LEU A 5 44.31 9.79 -30.24
CA LEU A 5 43.67 9.46 -28.95
C LEU A 5 42.17 9.22 -29.06
N ASP A 6 41.84 7.94 -29.22
CA ASP A 6 40.56 7.32 -28.88
C ASP A 6 40.10 7.76 -27.49
N THR A 7 38.90 8.31 -27.41
CA THR A 7 38.17 8.43 -26.14
C THR A 7 36.94 7.54 -26.24
N ILE A 8 37.09 6.29 -25.81
CA ILE A 8 35.96 5.41 -25.52
C ILE A 8 35.36 5.92 -24.22
N ALA A 9 34.20 6.57 -24.32
CA ALA A 9 33.41 6.97 -23.17
C ALA A 9 32.97 5.71 -22.39
N ALA A 10 33.48 5.56 -21.17
CA ALA A 10 33.00 4.53 -20.25
C ALA A 10 31.54 4.83 -19.86
N PRO A 11 30.66 3.81 -19.78
CA PRO A 11 29.34 4.00 -19.22
C PRO A 11 29.47 4.26 -17.71
N SER A 12 29.30 5.52 -17.31
CA SER A 12 29.07 5.89 -15.93
C SER A 12 27.62 5.57 -15.55
N LYS A 13 27.41 4.47 -14.84
CA LYS A 13 26.27 4.31 -13.95
C LYS A 13 26.59 3.23 -12.93
N THR A 14 27.06 3.66 -11.76
CA THR A 14 26.92 2.89 -10.54
C THR A 14 25.42 2.64 -10.36
N ALA A 15 24.91 1.49 -10.80
CA ALA A 15 23.57 1.06 -10.50
C ALA A 15 23.53 0.82 -8.98
N GLY A 16 23.11 1.83 -8.23
CA GLY A 16 22.79 1.65 -6.81
C GLY A 16 21.79 0.50 -6.72
N ARG A 17 22.07 -0.46 -5.82
CA ARG A 17 21.15 -1.57 -5.54
C ARG A 17 19.77 -0.99 -5.27
N ALA A 18 18.76 -1.45 -6.01
CA ALA A 18 17.39 -1.02 -5.79
C ALA A 18 17.02 -1.27 -4.32
N ARG A 19 16.57 -0.23 -3.62
CA ARG A 19 16.25 -0.31 -2.19
C ARG A 19 14.92 -1.03 -2.04
N THR A 20 14.87 -2.04 -1.19
CA THR A 20 13.62 -2.75 -0.88
C THR A 20 12.79 -1.98 0.14
N LEU A 21 11.50 -2.29 0.24
CA LEU A 21 10.65 -1.77 1.32
C LEU A 21 11.21 -2.18 2.69
N ALA A 22 11.72 -3.41 2.82
CA ALA A 22 12.35 -3.89 4.04
C ALA A 22 13.52 -3.00 4.48
N ASP A 23 14.43 -2.65 3.56
CA ASP A 23 15.56 -1.75 3.85
C ASP A 23 15.10 -0.35 4.28
N LEU A 24 13.95 0.11 3.80
CA LEU A 24 13.33 1.36 4.23
C LEU A 24 12.79 1.26 5.66
N LEU A 25 12.01 0.21 5.95
CA LEU A 25 11.40 -0.01 7.25
C LEU A 25 12.44 -0.23 8.34
N THR A 26 13.48 -1.05 8.07
CA THR A 26 14.58 -1.27 9.01
C THR A 26 15.32 0.02 9.34
N ALA A 27 15.53 0.90 8.36
CA ALA A 27 16.14 2.22 8.61
C ALA A 27 15.26 3.14 9.48
N ARG A 28 13.97 2.84 9.62
CA ARG A 28 13.03 3.50 10.53
C ARG A 28 12.87 2.78 11.88
N GLY A 29 13.64 1.71 12.11
CA GLY A 29 13.53 0.91 13.33
C GLY A 29 12.32 -0.03 13.35
N LEU A 30 11.67 -0.26 12.21
CA LEU A 30 10.55 -1.17 12.07
C LEU A 30 11.02 -2.55 11.57
N ASP A 31 10.41 -3.61 12.10
CA ASP A 31 10.64 -4.97 11.63
C ASP A 31 9.65 -5.35 10.52
N ALA A 32 10.14 -5.33 9.28
CA ALA A 32 9.35 -5.64 8.09
C ALA A 32 8.79 -7.08 8.09
N ALA A 33 9.38 -8.02 8.84
CA ALA A 33 8.88 -9.39 8.91
C ALA A 33 7.55 -9.51 9.68
N ASN A 34 7.21 -8.51 10.50
CA ASN A 34 5.98 -8.46 11.29
C ASN A 34 4.93 -7.50 10.72
N ILE A 35 5.11 -7.04 9.48
CA ILE A 35 4.23 -6.08 8.82
C ILE A 35 3.71 -6.69 7.51
N VAL A 36 2.41 -6.56 7.29
CA VAL A 36 1.76 -6.94 6.04
C VAL A 36 1.67 -5.71 5.14
N ALA A 37 1.86 -5.88 3.83
CA ALA A 37 1.57 -4.85 2.85
C ALA A 37 0.34 -5.26 2.02
N ILE A 38 -0.61 -4.34 1.88
CA ILE A 38 -1.80 -4.51 1.04
C ILE A 38 -1.79 -3.52 -0.13
N ARG A 39 -2.16 -3.99 -1.31
CA ARG A 39 -2.38 -3.18 -2.51
C ARG A 39 -3.86 -3.17 -2.85
N ASN A 40 -4.51 -2.08 -2.49
CA ASN A 40 -5.92 -1.85 -2.78
C ASN A 40 -6.12 -1.54 -4.26
N THR A 41 -7.14 -2.19 -4.81
CA THR A 41 -7.68 -1.94 -6.14
C THR A 41 -9.20 -1.89 -6.02
N LEU A 42 -9.85 -1.15 -6.91
CA LEU A 42 -11.30 -1.25 -7.04
C LEU A 42 -11.63 -2.50 -7.88
N HIS A 43 -12.42 -3.41 -7.33
CA HIS A 43 -12.89 -4.57 -8.08
C HIS A 43 -13.86 -4.13 -9.18
N ALA A 44 -13.85 -4.80 -10.34
CA ALA A 44 -14.70 -4.41 -11.47
C ALA A 44 -16.20 -4.46 -11.12
N ASP A 45 -16.62 -5.46 -10.34
CA ASP A 45 -18.01 -5.58 -9.88
C ASP A 45 -18.39 -4.58 -8.77
N ASP A 46 -17.40 -3.94 -8.15
CA ASP A 46 -17.62 -2.92 -7.11
C ASP A 46 -17.70 -1.51 -7.73
N MET A 47 -17.48 -1.37 -9.04
CA MET A 47 -17.56 -0.10 -9.75
C MET A 47 -18.99 0.44 -9.83
N SER A 48 -19.13 1.75 -9.66
CA SER A 48 -20.39 2.47 -9.75
C SER A 48 -20.24 3.75 -10.58
N ARG A 49 -21.32 4.52 -10.68
CA ARG A 49 -21.27 5.85 -11.32
C ARG A 49 -20.35 6.81 -10.56
N ASP A 50 -20.32 6.68 -9.23
CA ASP A 50 -19.57 7.56 -8.33
C ASP A 50 -18.14 7.06 -8.14
N PHE A 51 -17.91 5.75 -8.23
CA PHE A 51 -16.59 5.12 -8.14
C PHE A 51 -16.29 4.29 -9.39
N ARG A 52 -15.69 4.91 -10.41
CA ARG A 52 -15.35 4.22 -11.67
C ARG A 52 -13.92 3.70 -11.65
N THR A 53 -13.09 4.27 -10.80
CA THR A 53 -11.67 3.98 -10.67
C THR A 53 -11.27 4.05 -9.20
N LEU A 54 -10.12 3.46 -8.86
CA LEU A 54 -9.55 3.66 -7.53
C LEU A 54 -9.23 5.13 -7.27
N ALA A 55 -8.91 5.93 -8.31
CA ALA A 55 -8.68 7.36 -8.15
C ALA A 55 -9.92 8.08 -7.64
N ASP A 56 -11.12 7.78 -8.16
CA ASP A 56 -12.37 8.35 -7.66
C ASP A 56 -12.57 8.00 -6.16
N VAL A 57 -12.24 6.76 -5.75
CA VAL A 57 -12.33 6.32 -4.35
C VAL A 57 -11.38 7.08 -3.44
N VAL A 58 -10.15 7.34 -3.90
CA VAL A 58 -9.15 8.12 -3.16
C VAL A 58 -9.57 9.59 -3.05
N GLU A 59 -10.04 10.19 -4.14
CA GLU A 59 -10.52 11.59 -4.15
C GLU A 59 -11.72 11.80 -3.21
N ALA A 60 -12.58 10.79 -3.07
CA ALA A 60 -13.70 10.81 -2.14
C ALA A 60 -13.31 10.46 -0.69
N ASN A 61 -12.03 10.22 -0.40
CA ASN A 61 -11.55 9.78 0.92
C ASN A 61 -12.18 8.45 1.41
N ALA A 62 -12.61 7.59 0.48
CA ALA A 62 -13.27 6.31 0.78
C ALA A 62 -12.29 5.12 0.82
N LEU A 63 -11.00 5.34 0.52
CA LEU A 63 -9.99 4.27 0.53
C LEU A 63 -9.86 3.54 1.89
N PRO A 64 -9.88 4.22 3.06
CA PRO A 64 -9.79 3.54 4.35
C PRO A 64 -10.92 2.53 4.59
N MET A 65 -12.06 2.68 3.92
CA MET A 65 -13.12 1.68 3.97
C MET A 65 -12.75 0.41 3.19
N LEU A 66 -12.13 0.55 2.01
CA LEU A 66 -11.64 -0.61 1.24
C LEU A 66 -10.57 -1.39 2.02
N ASP A 67 -9.67 -0.69 2.71
CA ASP A 67 -8.64 -1.30 3.57
C ASP A 67 -9.27 -2.31 4.55
N ARG A 68 -10.43 -1.95 5.10
CA ARG A 68 -11.11 -2.65 6.20
C ARG A 68 -11.97 -3.82 5.76
N MET A 69 -12.06 -4.11 4.46
CA MET A 69 -12.91 -5.15 3.89
C MET A 69 -12.06 -6.20 3.17
N GLN A 70 -12.14 -7.47 3.59
CA GLN A 70 -11.41 -8.56 2.96
C GLN A 70 -12.32 -9.76 2.71
N ASP A 71 -12.19 -10.38 1.54
CA ASP A 71 -12.82 -11.67 1.27
C ASP A 71 -11.96 -12.78 1.86
N GLY A 72 -12.37 -13.26 3.03
CA GLY A 72 -11.67 -14.22 3.89
C GLY A 72 -10.74 -13.59 4.93
N PRO A 73 -10.33 -14.35 5.95
CA PRO A 73 -9.45 -13.89 7.03
C PRO A 73 -7.98 -13.83 6.57
N ARG A 74 -7.70 -13.00 5.57
CA ARG A 74 -6.39 -12.93 4.90
C ARG A 74 -5.33 -12.16 5.67
N ILE A 75 -5.76 -11.32 6.61
CA ILE A 75 -4.91 -10.55 7.51
C ILE A 75 -5.20 -11.03 8.94
N ALA A 76 -4.16 -11.37 9.70
CA ALA A 76 -4.31 -11.81 11.08
C ALA A 76 -4.91 -10.70 11.96
N HIS A 77 -5.59 -11.10 13.04
CA HIS A 77 -6.01 -10.16 14.07
C HIS A 77 -4.78 -9.52 14.72
N ASP A 78 -4.84 -8.22 14.98
CA ASP A 78 -3.75 -7.42 15.58
C ASP A 78 -2.49 -7.29 14.73
N ALA A 79 -2.66 -7.34 13.40
CA ALA A 79 -1.56 -7.16 12.46
C ALA A 79 -1.24 -5.68 12.20
N LEU A 80 0.04 -5.37 12.05
CA LEU A 80 0.51 -4.12 11.45
C LEU A 80 0.42 -4.21 9.93
N VAL A 81 -0.17 -3.19 9.31
CA VAL A 81 -0.49 -3.16 7.88
C VAL A 81 -0.07 -1.85 7.26
N LEU A 82 0.69 -1.95 6.16
CA LEU A 82 0.94 -0.86 5.22
C LEU A 82 -0.11 -0.92 4.12
N SER A 83 -0.95 0.11 4.06
CA SER A 83 -2.01 0.23 3.06
C SER A 83 -1.50 1.01 1.87
N PHE A 84 -1.55 0.42 0.68
CA PHE A 84 -1.17 1.08 -0.57
C PHE A 84 -2.38 1.20 -1.51
N ALA A 85 -2.53 2.35 -2.15
CA ALA A 85 -3.42 2.51 -3.29
C ALA A 85 -2.67 2.08 -4.57
N ALA A 86 -3.25 1.19 -5.36
CA ALA A 86 -2.72 0.86 -6.67
C ALA A 86 -2.62 2.11 -7.55
N LEU A 87 -1.50 2.24 -8.25
CA LEU A 87 -1.35 3.14 -9.36
C LEU A 87 -1.43 2.34 -10.67
N ASP A 88 -1.44 3.06 -11.79
CA ASP A 88 -1.13 2.49 -13.10
C ASP A 88 0.23 1.78 -13.07
N ASP A 89 0.54 0.97 -14.08
CA ASP A 89 1.85 0.31 -14.29
C ASP A 89 2.36 -0.67 -13.20
N GLY A 90 1.52 -1.02 -12.23
CA GLY A 90 1.88 -1.99 -11.18
C GLY A 90 2.64 -1.35 -10.01
N ARG A 91 2.74 -0.02 -9.96
CA ARG A 91 3.15 0.71 -8.76
C ARG A 91 2.00 0.80 -7.76
N ALA A 92 2.34 1.16 -6.53
CA ALA A 92 1.38 1.45 -5.47
C ALA A 92 1.93 2.54 -4.55
N ARG A 93 1.07 3.48 -4.14
CA ARG A 93 1.40 4.60 -3.25
C ARG A 93 0.94 4.29 -1.83
N LEU A 94 1.79 4.52 -0.84
CA LEU A 94 1.45 4.35 0.58
C LEU A 94 0.38 5.37 0.98
N THR A 95 -0.70 4.92 1.59
CA THR A 95 -1.81 5.74 2.06
C THR A 95 -2.10 5.57 3.55
N GLY A 96 -1.44 4.62 4.21
CA GLY A 96 -1.56 4.47 5.66
C GLY A 96 -0.62 3.43 6.23
N PHE A 97 -0.29 3.60 7.50
CA PHE A 97 0.32 2.58 8.33
C PHE A 97 -0.58 2.40 9.56
N ARG A 98 -1.12 1.19 9.73
CA ARG A 98 -2.23 0.96 10.67
C ARG A 98 -2.14 -0.38 11.35
N ARG A 99 -2.77 -0.48 12.52
CA ARG A 99 -3.08 -1.74 13.18
C ARG A 99 -4.48 -2.20 12.84
N PHE A 100 -4.61 -3.45 12.41
CA PHE A 100 -5.87 -4.06 11.99
C PHE A 100 -6.37 -5.02 13.07
N LEU A 101 -7.54 -4.74 13.65
CA LEU A 101 -8.23 -5.64 14.57
C LEU A 101 -9.40 -6.30 13.85
N MET A 102 -9.24 -7.60 13.54
CA MET A 102 -10.30 -8.38 12.90
C MET A 102 -11.54 -8.43 13.80
N ARG A 103 -12.70 -8.09 13.24
CA ARG A 103 -13.98 -8.22 13.92
C ARG A 103 -14.50 -9.66 13.85
N ARG A 104 -15.40 -9.98 14.78
CA ARG A 104 -16.19 -11.21 14.71
C ARG A 104 -17.01 -11.22 13.42
N GLU A 105 -17.15 -12.40 12.83
CA GLU A 105 -17.99 -12.63 11.66
C GLU A 105 -19.39 -12.00 11.81
N GLY A 106 -19.85 -11.36 10.74
CA GLY A 106 -21.15 -10.67 10.69
C GLY A 106 -21.19 -9.30 11.37
N ILE A 107 -20.09 -8.79 11.93
CA ILE A 107 -20.03 -7.44 12.52
C ILE A 107 -19.25 -6.49 11.60
N VAL A 108 -19.98 -5.61 10.91
CA VAL A 108 -19.42 -4.48 10.16
C VAL A 108 -19.11 -3.33 11.11
N PRO A 109 -18.00 -2.60 10.93
CA PRO A 109 -17.77 -1.35 11.64
C PRO A 109 -18.89 -0.33 11.40
N THR A 110 -19.41 0.23 12.49
CA THR A 110 -20.60 1.10 12.44
C THR A 110 -20.33 2.37 11.64
N ASP A 111 -19.10 2.88 11.69
CA ASP A 111 -18.68 4.05 10.91
C ASP A 111 -18.71 3.81 9.40
N ILE A 112 -18.39 2.59 8.95
CA ILE A 112 -18.51 2.20 7.53
C ILE A 112 -19.98 2.16 7.08
N VAL A 113 -20.90 1.79 7.98
CA VAL A 113 -22.34 1.67 7.66
C VAL A 113 -23.01 3.03 7.46
N TYR A 114 -22.48 4.10 8.08
CA TYR A 114 -23.09 5.43 8.03
C TYR A 114 -22.45 6.39 7.01
N ASP A 115 -21.40 5.97 6.32
CA ASP A 115 -20.85 6.72 5.19
C ASP A 115 -21.76 6.52 3.97
N TYR A 116 -22.72 7.45 3.80
CA TYR A 116 -23.71 7.36 2.73
C TYR A 116 -23.08 7.41 1.34
N ASP A 117 -21.99 8.17 1.20
CA ASP A 117 -21.32 8.37 -0.08
C ASP A 117 -20.54 7.10 -0.48
N ALA A 118 -20.06 6.34 0.51
CA ALA A 118 -19.27 5.13 0.29
C ALA A 118 -20.07 3.82 0.46
N ALA A 119 -21.30 3.85 0.99
CA ALA A 119 -22.14 2.69 1.29
C ALA A 119 -22.33 1.72 0.10
N HIS A 120 -22.32 2.24 -1.13
CA HIS A 120 -22.39 1.42 -2.34
C HIS A 120 -21.22 0.43 -2.46
N LEU A 121 -20.00 0.83 -2.10
CA LEU A 121 -18.82 -0.05 -2.14
C LEU A 121 -18.94 -1.17 -1.10
N LEU A 122 -19.45 -0.86 0.10
CA LEU A 122 -19.73 -1.86 1.13
C LEU A 122 -20.75 -2.89 0.63
N HIS A 123 -21.88 -2.43 0.07
CA HIS A 123 -22.93 -3.32 -0.41
C HIS A 123 -22.47 -4.17 -1.59
N ALA A 124 -21.71 -3.60 -2.53
CA ALA A 124 -21.14 -4.35 -3.66
C ALA A 124 -20.16 -5.42 -3.18
N PHE A 125 -19.26 -5.07 -2.24
CA PHE A 125 -18.34 -6.01 -1.62
C PHE A 125 -19.09 -7.16 -0.94
N ILE A 126 -20.08 -6.87 -0.08
CA ILE A 126 -20.88 -7.91 0.60
C ILE A 126 -21.60 -8.81 -0.40
N ALA A 127 -22.13 -8.23 -1.48
CA ALA A 127 -22.87 -8.99 -2.49
C ALA A 127 -21.98 -9.99 -3.25
N ARG A 128 -20.69 -9.68 -3.44
CA ARG A 128 -19.77 -10.58 -4.17
C ARG A 128 -18.89 -11.45 -3.28
N ALA A 129 -18.59 -11.04 -2.05
CA ALA A 129 -17.64 -11.73 -1.18
C ALA A 129 -18.19 -13.09 -0.75
N ALA A 130 -17.36 -14.13 -0.82
CA ALA A 130 -17.74 -15.45 -0.33
C ALA A 130 -17.72 -15.50 1.20
N THR A 131 -16.73 -14.85 1.81
CA THR A 131 -16.51 -14.83 3.26
C THR A 131 -16.12 -13.41 3.70
N PRO A 132 -17.07 -12.46 3.79
CA PRO A 132 -16.74 -11.08 4.13
C PRO A 132 -16.18 -10.96 5.55
N VAL A 133 -14.98 -10.38 5.67
CA VAL A 133 -14.29 -10.08 6.93
C VAL A 133 -14.05 -8.58 7.02
N PHE A 134 -14.29 -8.04 8.21
CA PHE A 134 -14.13 -6.61 8.50
C PHE A 134 -13.11 -6.37 9.60
N TYR A 135 -12.45 -5.22 9.52
CA TYR A 135 -11.43 -4.80 10.48
C TYR A 135 -11.75 -3.44 11.08
N ASP A 136 -11.43 -3.26 12.36
CA ASP A 136 -11.13 -1.93 12.89
C ASP A 136 -9.69 -1.57 12.58
N THR A 137 -9.44 -0.29 12.33
CA THR A 137 -8.12 0.21 11.98
C THR A 137 -7.75 1.39 12.85
N PHE A 138 -6.51 1.38 13.32
CA PHE A 138 -5.93 2.48 14.11
C PHE A 138 -4.66 2.91 13.42
N ASP A 139 -4.50 4.20 13.16
CA ASP A 139 -3.26 4.72 12.58
C ASP A 139 -2.09 4.52 13.55
N GLU A 140 -0.96 4.11 12.99
CA GLU A 140 0.29 3.86 13.69
C GLU A 140 1.33 4.92 13.28
N ALA A 141 2.11 5.38 14.25
CA ALA A 141 3.10 6.43 14.04
C ALA A 141 4.40 5.90 13.42
N GLY A 142 5.25 6.82 12.92
CA GLY A 142 6.64 6.54 12.54
C GLY A 142 6.90 6.50 11.03
N LEU A 143 5.84 6.53 10.22
CA LEU A 143 5.89 6.62 8.76
C LEU A 143 5.08 7.80 8.21
N ASP A 144 4.69 8.74 9.07
CA ASP A 144 3.82 9.88 8.73
C ASP A 144 4.35 10.71 7.56
N ASP A 145 5.67 10.91 7.49
CA ASP A 145 6.32 11.66 6.42
C ASP A 145 6.35 10.92 5.07
N LEU A 146 6.05 9.63 5.07
CA LEU A 146 6.02 8.75 3.90
C LEU A 146 4.60 8.49 3.39
N ILE A 147 3.58 8.80 4.19
CA ILE A 147 2.18 8.73 3.74
C ILE A 147 2.01 9.66 2.54
N GLU A 148 1.40 9.13 1.47
CA GLU A 148 1.24 9.74 0.15
C GLU A 148 2.53 10.03 -0.64
N GLN A 149 3.70 9.96 -0.02
CA GLN A 149 4.99 10.22 -0.65
C GLN A 149 5.66 8.93 -1.15
N LEU A 150 5.57 7.84 -0.38
CA LEU A 150 6.21 6.58 -0.71
C LEU A 150 5.44 5.88 -1.84
N VAL A 151 6.17 5.54 -2.91
CA VAL A 151 5.67 4.70 -4.00
C VAL A 151 6.58 3.49 -4.12
N VAL A 152 5.97 2.32 -4.21
CA VAL A 152 6.67 1.04 -4.42
C VAL A 152 6.26 0.42 -5.74
N GLN A 153 7.16 -0.34 -6.35
CA GLN A 153 6.82 -1.32 -7.37
C GLN A 153 6.23 -2.55 -6.67
N TRP A 154 5.02 -2.94 -7.06
CA TRP A 154 4.39 -4.13 -6.51
C TRP A 154 4.95 -5.42 -7.13
N PRO A 155 5.10 -6.50 -6.36
CA PRO A 155 5.52 -7.79 -6.89
C PRO A 155 4.53 -8.34 -7.92
N GLN A 156 5.04 -8.97 -8.98
CA GLN A 156 4.22 -9.77 -9.89
C GLN A 156 3.94 -11.16 -9.27
N PRO A 157 2.77 -11.75 -9.52
CA PRO A 157 1.65 -11.23 -10.33
C PRO A 157 0.77 -10.23 -9.53
N LEU A 158 0.17 -9.23 -10.20
CA LEU A 158 -0.52 -8.10 -9.53
C LEU A 158 -1.83 -8.48 -8.82
N GLU A 159 -2.39 -9.64 -9.14
CA GLU A 159 -3.55 -10.26 -8.48
C GLU A 159 -3.22 -10.66 -7.03
N ARG A 160 -1.93 -10.72 -6.68
CA ARG A 160 -1.50 -10.90 -5.29
C ARG A 160 -1.54 -9.56 -4.55
N HIS A 161 -2.73 -9.18 -4.10
CA HIS A 161 -2.98 -7.92 -3.39
C HIS A 161 -2.43 -7.85 -1.96
N ILE A 162 -2.00 -8.97 -1.37
CA ILE A 162 -1.49 -9.03 0.00
C ILE A 162 -0.17 -9.80 -0.01
N VAL A 163 0.86 -9.17 0.55
CA VAL A 163 2.22 -9.70 0.65
C VAL A 163 2.83 -9.32 1.99
N ASP A 164 3.90 -9.99 2.39
CA ASP A 164 4.70 -9.56 3.54
C ASP A 164 5.50 -8.32 3.16
N ALA A 165 5.64 -7.36 4.07
CA ALA A 165 6.39 -6.13 3.81
C ALA A 165 7.91 -6.39 3.63
N ASN A 166 8.38 -7.58 4.01
CA ASN A 166 9.74 -8.05 3.76
C ASN A 166 9.93 -8.76 2.41
N ASP A 167 8.89 -8.84 1.55
CA ASP A 167 9.04 -9.44 0.22
C ASP A 167 10.14 -8.68 -0.56
N PRO A 168 11.24 -9.34 -0.96
CA PRO A 168 12.38 -8.66 -1.59
C PRO A 168 12.04 -8.04 -2.95
N ARG A 169 10.87 -8.35 -3.51
CA ARG A 169 10.37 -7.80 -4.77
C ARG A 169 9.54 -6.53 -4.57
N LEU A 170 9.24 -6.12 -3.32
CA LEU A 170 8.71 -4.79 -3.02
C LEU A 170 9.86 -3.78 -3.08
N ILE A 171 9.96 -3.10 -4.22
CA ILE A 171 11.05 -2.16 -4.50
C ILE A 171 10.55 -0.73 -4.33
N VAL A 172 11.29 0.11 -3.62
CA VAL A 172 10.98 1.54 -3.52
C VAL A 172 11.22 2.20 -4.88
N ALA A 173 10.17 2.83 -5.42
CA ALA A 173 10.19 3.48 -6.73
C ALA A 173 10.25 5.01 -6.62
N ALA A 174 9.65 5.61 -5.58
CA ALA A 174 9.74 7.03 -5.26
C ALA A 174 9.40 7.28 -3.78
N GLY A 175 9.67 8.49 -3.28
CA GLY A 175 9.51 8.85 -1.88
C GLY A 175 10.76 8.48 -1.09
N GLU A 176 11.79 9.34 -1.18
CA GLU A 176 12.97 9.18 -0.34
C GLU A 176 12.66 9.63 1.09
N PRO A 177 13.20 8.95 2.11
CA PRO A 177 13.08 9.42 3.47
C PRO A 177 13.78 10.77 3.59
N LYS A 178 13.06 11.80 4.06
CA LYS A 178 13.75 12.93 4.68
C LYS A 178 14.45 12.37 5.91
N LEU A 179 15.76 12.19 5.83
CA LEU A 179 16.57 11.91 7.01
C LEU A 179 16.39 13.12 7.94
N ASN A 180 15.55 12.96 8.96
CA ASN A 180 15.52 13.92 10.04
C ASN A 180 16.89 13.86 10.69
N HIS A 181 17.76 14.82 10.34
CA HIS A 181 18.95 15.11 11.12
C HIS A 181 18.47 15.56 12.49
N VAL A 182 18.36 14.61 13.43
CA VAL A 182 18.32 14.91 14.86
C VAL A 182 19.63 15.63 15.14
N THR A 183 19.54 16.95 15.23
CA THR A 183 20.68 17.78 15.55
C THR A 183 20.82 17.79 17.06
N ARG A 184 21.76 16.95 17.53
CA ARG A 184 22.33 16.81 18.89
C ARG A 184 21.48 16.16 19.97
#